data_AF-A0A4R5C6H2-F1
#
_entry.id   AF-A0A4R5C6H2-F1
#
_cell.length_a   1.000
_cell.length_b   1.000
_cell.length_c   1.000
_cell.angle_alpha   90.00
_cell.angle_beta   90.00
_cell.angle_gamma   90.00
#
_symmetry.space_group_name_H-M   'P 1'
#
loop_
_entity.id
_entity.type
_entity.pdbx_description
1 polymer ?
#
loop_
_entity_poly.entity_id
_entity_poly.type
_entity_poly.pdbx_seq_one_letter_code
_entity_poly.pdbx_strand_id
1 'polypeptide(L)'
;MTEFSMLMGNINSQISTVNVSFEKLNDKVNGLLGKFPGFLSYLVKPLVAAWNKVVELSKKMWHEIDAYLQEPGDPGRLNDAGTNLSDKVQSPVSAQAGKFTETYMKVDDKWKGDAAEQYKKVLEPNAPQSSALRQYAATVAEVSKALNKCRWAIITFWIAVGTAYATLIGALMAAIIGVVSIVGAIPALLYAAGCIAAFVVAVIAAGAYAVSEMSDAASTFRTQNNGNDHLAGGKWPPSGVPES
;
A
#
# COMPACT_ATOMS: atom_id res chain seq x y z
N MET A 1 5.73 18.47 -8.22
CA MET A 1 6.22 17.08 -8.25
C MET A 1 6.06 16.53 -6.85
N THR A 2 5.28 15.48 -6.63
CA THR A 2 5.03 14.95 -5.27
C THR A 2 6.21 14.09 -4.81
N GLU A 3 6.39 13.89 -3.50
CA GLU A 3 7.43 13.01 -2.94
C GLU A 3 7.37 11.60 -3.53
N PHE A 4 6.15 11.11 -3.77
CA PHE A 4 5.93 9.82 -4.41
C PHE A 4 6.42 9.78 -5.87
N SER A 5 6.22 10.83 -6.66
CA SER A 5 6.76 10.89 -8.03
C SER A 5 8.29 10.86 -8.03
N MET A 6 8.95 11.48 -7.04
CA MET A 6 10.41 11.40 -6.90
C MET A 6 10.87 9.99 -6.54
N LEU A 7 10.17 9.31 -5.62
CA LEU A 7 10.43 7.91 -5.29
C LEU A 7 10.34 7.01 -6.54
N MET A 8 9.26 7.13 -7.31
CA MET A 8 9.09 6.35 -8.54
C MET A 8 10.15 6.68 -9.60
N GLY A 9 10.53 7.95 -9.73
CA GLY A 9 11.64 8.36 -10.60
C GLY A 9 12.98 7.72 -10.20
N ASN A 10 13.27 7.65 -8.90
CA ASN A 10 14.46 6.98 -8.38
C ASN A 10 14.44 5.47 -8.67
N ILE A 11 13.30 4.80 -8.47
CA ILE A 11 13.14 3.37 -8.76
C ILE A 11 13.38 3.08 -10.24
N ASN A 12 12.82 3.88 -11.15
CA ASN A 12 13.05 3.72 -12.60
C ASN A 12 14.53 3.86 -12.99
N SER A 13 15.24 4.80 -12.36
CA SER A 13 16.69 4.96 -12.53
C SER A 13 17.46 3.74 -12.00
N GLN A 14 17.07 3.20 -10.84
CA GLN A 14 17.68 2.01 -10.27
C GLN A 14 17.47 0.77 -11.14
N ILE A 15 16.28 0.58 -11.72
CA ILE A 15 15.99 -0.53 -12.63
C ILE A 15 16.91 -0.48 -13.86
N SER A 16 17.06 0.70 -14.45
CA SER A 16 17.98 0.91 -15.57
C SER A 16 19.43 0.54 -15.17
N THR A 17 19.83 0.93 -13.96
CA THR A 17 21.17 0.62 -13.42
C THR A 17 21.35 -0.87 -13.17
N VAL A 18 20.33 -1.58 -12.69
CA VAL A 18 20.35 -3.03 -12.52
C VAL A 18 20.52 -3.72 -13.88
N ASN A 19 19.74 -3.34 -14.90
CA ASN A 19 19.85 -3.92 -16.24
C ASN A 19 21.27 -3.75 -16.82
N VAL A 20 21.82 -2.54 -16.75
CA VAL A 20 23.20 -2.27 -17.20
C VAL A 20 24.23 -3.10 -16.39
N SER A 21 24.02 -3.26 -15.09
CA SER A 21 24.93 -4.03 -14.24
C SER A 21 24.86 -5.54 -14.55
N PHE A 22 23.66 -6.06 -14.83
CA PHE A 22 23.48 -7.44 -15.28
C PHE A 22 24.15 -7.69 -16.63
N GLU A 23 23.99 -6.79 -17.60
CA GLU A 23 24.64 -6.90 -18.92
C GLU A 23 26.17 -6.92 -18.77
N LYS A 24 26.73 -5.97 -18.02
CA LYS A 24 28.17 -5.91 -17.74
C LYS A 24 28.70 -7.17 -17.06
N LEU A 25 27.94 -7.71 -16.11
CA LEU A 25 28.32 -8.95 -15.42
C LEU A 25 28.27 -10.13 -16.39
N ASN A 26 27.23 -10.24 -17.21
CA ASN A 26 27.08 -11.27 -18.22
C ASN A 26 28.20 -11.23 -19.26
N ASP A 27 28.58 -10.04 -19.75
CA ASP A 27 29.67 -9.86 -20.70
C ASP A 27 31.01 -10.30 -20.11
N LYS A 28 31.26 -9.99 -18.82
CA LYS A 28 32.45 -10.46 -18.10
C LYS A 28 32.48 -11.97 -17.94
N VAL A 29 31.34 -12.59 -17.61
CA VAL A 29 31.22 -14.06 -17.50
C VAL A 29 31.51 -14.71 -18.85
N ASN A 30 30.90 -14.20 -19.93
CA ASN A 30 31.13 -14.71 -21.29
C ASN A 30 32.58 -14.49 -21.76
N GLY A 31 33.19 -13.37 -21.40
CA GLY A 31 34.61 -13.10 -21.68
C GLY A 31 35.56 -14.02 -20.92
N LEU A 32 35.18 -14.47 -19.71
CA LEU A 32 35.96 -15.44 -18.95
C LEU A 32 35.86 -16.85 -19.53
N LEU A 33 34.70 -17.25 -20.07
CA LEU A 33 34.51 -18.57 -20.70
C LEU A 33 35.53 -18.86 -21.80
N GLY A 34 35.92 -17.83 -22.57
CA GLY A 34 36.93 -17.96 -23.62
C GLY A 34 38.37 -18.14 -23.11
N LYS A 35 38.62 -17.93 -21.81
CA LYS A 35 39.96 -17.94 -21.18
C LYS A 35 40.20 -19.14 -20.26
N PHE A 36 39.25 -20.06 -20.14
CA PHE A 36 39.37 -21.16 -19.18
C PHE A 36 40.31 -22.28 -19.68
N PRO A 37 41.30 -22.69 -18.86
CA PRO A 37 42.06 -23.91 -19.12
C PRO A 37 41.14 -25.14 -18.97
N GLY A 38 41.34 -26.14 -19.83
CA GLY A 38 40.44 -27.30 -19.96
C GLY A 38 40.14 -28.06 -18.66
N PHE A 39 41.05 -28.07 -17.69
CA PHE A 39 40.86 -28.77 -16.40
C PHE A 39 39.79 -28.14 -15.50
N LEU A 40 39.48 -26.84 -15.65
CA LEU A 40 38.42 -26.15 -14.89
C LEU A 40 37.06 -26.16 -15.60
N SER A 41 37.01 -26.65 -16.85
CA SER A 41 35.79 -26.64 -17.66
C SER A 41 34.62 -27.40 -17.01
N TYR A 42 34.90 -28.43 -16.20
CA TYR A 42 33.89 -29.19 -15.48
C TYR A 42 33.16 -28.36 -14.40
N LEU A 43 33.84 -27.42 -13.72
CA LEU A 43 33.24 -26.56 -12.69
C LEU A 43 32.53 -25.35 -13.30
N VAL A 44 33.04 -24.85 -14.42
CA VAL A 44 32.60 -23.58 -15.00
C VAL A 44 31.37 -23.74 -15.87
N LYS A 45 31.28 -24.83 -16.64
CA LYS A 45 30.10 -25.13 -17.46
C LYS A 45 28.78 -25.14 -16.66
N PRO A 46 28.66 -25.87 -15.54
CA PRO A 46 27.43 -25.85 -14.74
C PRO A 46 27.18 -24.50 -14.10
N LEU A 47 28.22 -23.78 -13.67
CA LEU A 47 28.08 -22.43 -13.09
C LEU A 47 27.54 -21.43 -14.11
N VAL A 48 28.07 -21.44 -15.33
CA VAL A 48 27.58 -20.58 -16.42
C VAL A 48 26.18 -20.97 -16.87
N ALA A 49 25.87 -22.27 -16.93
CA ALA A 49 24.51 -22.72 -17.20
C ALA A 49 23.53 -22.22 -16.12
N ALA A 50 23.91 -22.31 -14.85
CA ALA A 50 23.13 -21.78 -13.74
C ALA A 50 23.00 -20.24 -13.82
N TRP A 51 24.08 -19.53 -14.15
CA TRP A 51 24.06 -18.08 -14.33
C TRP A 51 23.14 -17.66 -15.48
N ASN A 52 23.21 -18.32 -16.63
CA ASN A 52 22.33 -18.06 -17.76
C ASN A 52 20.86 -18.29 -17.38
N LYS A 53 20.57 -19.31 -16.58
CA LYS A 53 19.22 -19.53 -16.03
C LYS A 53 18.79 -18.40 -15.09
N VAL A 54 19.69 -17.92 -14.24
CA VAL A 54 19.43 -16.74 -13.38
C VAL A 54 19.14 -15.52 -14.25
N VAL A 55 19.93 -15.25 -15.29
CA VAL A 55 19.71 -14.13 -16.22
C VAL A 55 18.35 -14.25 -16.90
N GLU A 56 17.97 -15.43 -17.38
CA GLU A 56 16.66 -15.67 -18.00
C GLU A 56 15.51 -15.41 -17.02
N LEU A 57 15.63 -15.93 -15.79
CA LEU A 57 14.63 -15.71 -14.74
C LEU A 57 14.55 -14.25 -14.33
N SER A 58 15.68 -13.55 -14.23
CA SER A 58 15.73 -12.12 -13.95
C SER A 58 15.03 -11.31 -15.04
N LYS A 59 15.23 -11.64 -16.33
CA LYS A 59 14.51 -10.98 -17.43
C LYS A 59 13.00 -11.16 -17.34
N LYS A 60 12.53 -12.39 -17.08
CA LYS A 60 11.09 -12.65 -16.87
C LYS A 60 10.55 -11.86 -15.68
N MET A 61 11.27 -11.88 -14.56
CA MET A 61 10.91 -11.10 -13.37
C MET A 61 10.85 -9.60 -13.67
N TRP A 62 11.82 -9.03 -14.38
CA TRP A 62 11.82 -7.61 -14.73
C TRP A 62 10.65 -7.23 -15.63
N HIS A 63 10.29 -8.11 -16.58
CA HIS A 63 9.11 -7.91 -17.41
C HIS A 63 7.81 -7.88 -16.57
N GLU A 64 7.67 -8.79 -15.61
CA GLU A 64 6.51 -8.77 -14.71
C GLU A 64 6.48 -7.51 -13.84
N ILE A 65 7.63 -7.07 -13.30
CA ILE A 65 7.72 -5.85 -12.48
C ILE A 65 7.39 -4.60 -13.30
N ASP A 66 7.79 -4.56 -14.58
CA ASP A 66 7.52 -3.42 -15.47
C ASP A 66 6.02 -3.16 -15.65
N ALA A 67 5.21 -4.22 -15.71
CA ALA A 67 3.75 -4.09 -15.75
C ALA A 67 3.21 -3.38 -14.49
N TYR A 68 3.72 -3.69 -13.31
CA TYR A 68 3.31 -3.05 -12.06
C TYR A 68 3.82 -1.60 -11.90
N LEU A 69 4.93 -1.25 -12.56
CA LEU A 69 5.46 0.12 -12.54
C LEU A 69 4.64 1.09 -13.37
N GLN A 70 3.87 0.59 -14.35
CA GLN A 70 2.94 1.41 -15.14
C GLN A 70 1.72 1.84 -14.33
N GLU A 71 1.36 1.08 -13.30
CA GLU A 71 0.24 1.36 -12.40
C GLU A 71 0.68 1.40 -10.94
N PRO A 72 1.55 2.36 -10.53
CA PRO A 72 2.13 2.38 -9.19
C PRO A 72 1.15 2.78 -8.09
N GLY A 73 -0.10 3.07 -8.46
CA GLY A 73 -1.13 3.63 -7.60
C GLY A 73 -1.02 5.15 -7.46
N ASP A 74 -1.97 5.73 -6.71
CA ASP A 74 -2.01 7.16 -6.44
C ASP A 74 -2.27 7.41 -4.94
N PRO A 75 -1.20 7.39 -4.12
CA PRO A 75 -1.32 7.67 -2.69
C PRO A 75 -1.81 9.10 -2.42
N GLY A 76 -1.59 10.03 -3.35
CA GLY A 76 -2.10 11.40 -3.27
C GLY A 76 -3.62 11.43 -3.34
N ARG A 77 -4.21 10.78 -4.34
CA ARG A 77 -5.67 10.66 -4.46
C ARG A 77 -6.32 9.94 -3.27
N LEU A 78 -5.65 8.92 -2.72
CA LEU A 78 -6.13 8.26 -1.50
C LEU A 78 -6.12 9.19 -0.29
N ASN A 79 -5.05 9.99 -0.14
CA ASN A 79 -4.99 11.03 0.88
C ASN A 79 -6.14 12.03 0.70
N ASP A 80 -6.29 12.58 -0.50
CA ASP A 80 -7.29 13.59 -0.79
C ASP A 80 -8.71 13.07 -0.56
N ALA A 81 -8.99 11.81 -0.93
CA ALA A 81 -10.26 11.17 -0.63
C ALA A 81 -10.49 11.04 0.88
N GLY A 82 -9.50 10.59 1.64
CA GLY A 82 -9.58 10.47 3.10
C GLY A 82 -9.78 11.82 3.79
N THR A 83 -8.99 12.84 3.42
CA THR A 83 -9.10 14.21 3.95
C THR A 83 -10.44 14.84 3.56
N ASN A 84 -10.91 14.70 2.32
CA ASN A 84 -12.22 15.22 1.93
C ASN A 84 -13.36 14.56 2.72
N LEU A 85 -13.30 13.24 2.95
CA LEU A 85 -14.30 12.55 3.77
C LEU A 85 -14.27 13.04 5.23
N SER A 86 -13.08 13.21 5.80
CA SER A 86 -12.91 13.77 7.15
C SER A 86 -13.48 15.19 7.24
N ASP A 87 -13.00 16.09 6.38
CA ASP A 87 -13.17 17.53 6.57
C ASP A 87 -14.52 18.02 6.06
N LYS A 88 -15.03 17.43 4.97
CA LYS A 88 -16.27 17.89 4.31
C LYS A 88 -17.50 17.06 4.68
N VAL A 89 -17.32 15.88 5.27
CA VAL A 89 -18.44 14.99 5.61
C VAL A 89 -18.46 14.70 7.11
N GLN A 90 -17.41 14.09 7.65
CA GLN A 90 -17.40 13.68 9.06
C GLN A 90 -17.48 14.87 10.01
N SER A 91 -16.67 15.91 9.81
CA SER A 91 -16.66 17.10 10.67
C SER A 91 -18.01 17.84 10.67
N PRO A 92 -18.62 18.20 9.51
CA PRO A 92 -19.94 18.83 9.49
C PRO A 92 -21.06 17.95 10.07
N VAL A 93 -21.06 16.64 9.79
CA VAL A 93 -22.10 15.73 10.32
C VAL A 93 -21.97 15.56 11.82
N SER A 94 -20.75 15.40 12.34
CA SER A 94 -20.48 15.34 13.78
C SER A 94 -20.91 16.63 14.48
N ALA A 95 -20.60 17.79 13.90
CA ALA A 95 -21.04 19.08 14.41
C ALA A 95 -22.57 19.22 14.42
N GLN A 96 -23.26 18.69 13.41
CA GLN A 96 -24.72 18.69 13.35
C GLN A 96 -25.33 17.75 14.40
N ALA A 97 -24.72 16.58 14.64
CA ALA A 97 -25.13 15.67 15.70
C ALA A 97 -25.06 16.34 17.09
N GLY A 98 -24.04 17.17 17.33
CA GLY A 98 -23.90 17.95 18.56
C GLY A 98 -24.95 19.07 18.73
N LYS A 99 -25.59 19.51 17.65
CA LYS A 99 -26.67 20.52 17.66
C LYS A 99 -28.07 19.90 17.84
N PHE A 100 -28.20 18.57 17.78
CA PHE A 100 -29.45 17.87 18.06
C PHE A 100 -29.65 17.74 19.59
N THR A 101 -29.91 18.89 20.24
CA THR A 101 -30.24 18.98 21.67
C THR A 101 -31.34 20.01 21.89
N GLU A 102 -32.03 19.91 23.04
CA GLU A 102 -33.08 20.85 23.44
C GLU A 102 -32.60 22.31 23.45
N THR A 103 -31.37 22.54 23.93
CA THR A 103 -30.77 23.88 24.04
C THR A 103 -30.59 24.56 22.69
N TYR A 104 -30.12 23.83 21.67
CA TYR A 104 -29.89 24.41 20.34
C TYR A 104 -31.17 24.50 19.49
N MET A 105 -32.16 23.65 19.77
CA MET A 105 -33.45 23.63 19.08
C MET A 105 -34.48 24.63 19.67
N LYS A 106 -34.17 25.29 20.80
CA LYS A 106 -35.02 26.32 21.45
C LYS A 106 -36.44 25.86 21.74
N VAL A 107 -36.63 24.57 22.06
CA VAL A 107 -37.96 23.99 22.30
C VAL A 107 -38.56 24.52 23.61
N ASP A 108 -37.74 24.90 24.59
CA ASP A 108 -38.21 25.32 25.92
C ASP A 108 -38.81 26.72 26.01
N ASP A 109 -38.36 27.66 25.17
CA ASP A 109 -38.66 29.08 25.43
C ASP A 109 -39.98 29.55 24.82
N LYS A 110 -40.49 28.89 23.77
CA LYS A 110 -41.64 29.38 22.98
C LYS A 110 -42.67 28.32 22.61
N TRP A 111 -42.36 27.03 22.70
CA TRP A 111 -43.25 25.95 22.27
C TRP A 111 -43.63 25.07 23.47
N LYS A 112 -44.93 24.95 23.76
CA LYS A 112 -45.48 24.24 24.92
C LYS A 112 -46.62 23.30 24.52
N GLY A 113 -46.91 22.32 25.38
CA GLY A 113 -47.97 21.31 25.21
C GLY A 113 -47.42 19.91 24.88
N ASP A 114 -48.31 18.92 24.83
CA ASP A 114 -47.98 17.50 24.67
C ASP A 114 -47.10 17.22 23.43
N ALA A 115 -47.33 17.95 22.34
CA ALA A 115 -46.53 17.86 21.12
C ALA A 115 -45.07 18.33 21.33
N ALA A 116 -44.86 19.38 22.14
CA ALA A 116 -43.52 19.87 22.45
C ALA A 116 -42.78 18.87 23.35
N GLU A 117 -43.48 18.25 24.30
CA GLU A 117 -42.90 17.23 25.20
C GLU A 117 -42.54 15.93 24.47
N GLN A 118 -43.35 15.49 23.50
CA GLN A 118 -43.00 14.39 22.60
C GLN A 118 -41.81 14.73 21.70
N TYR A 119 -41.73 15.97 21.21
CA TYR A 119 -40.60 16.40 20.38
C TYR A 119 -39.27 16.45 21.17
N LYS A 120 -39.29 16.88 22.44
CA LYS A 120 -38.11 16.85 23.32
C LYS A 120 -37.47 15.46 23.43
N LYS A 121 -38.28 14.41 23.53
CA LYS A 121 -37.79 13.02 23.55
C LYS A 121 -37.02 12.63 22.28
N VAL A 122 -37.36 13.23 21.13
CA VAL A 122 -36.65 13.02 19.85
C VAL A 122 -35.32 13.80 19.80
N LEU A 123 -35.14 14.79 20.67
CA LEU A 123 -33.92 15.60 20.79
C LEU A 123 -32.96 15.12 21.87
N GLU A 124 -33.30 14.07 22.60
CA GLU A 124 -32.39 13.52 23.60
C GLU A 124 -31.06 13.10 22.95
N PRO A 125 -29.92 13.20 23.67
CA PRO A 125 -28.60 12.87 23.13
C PRO A 125 -28.46 11.44 22.59
N ASN A 126 -29.34 10.53 23.00
CA ASN A 126 -29.39 9.13 22.58
C ASN A 126 -30.57 8.82 21.65
N ALA A 127 -31.35 9.83 21.27
CA ALA A 127 -32.48 9.65 20.38
C ALA A 127 -32.01 9.07 19.02
N PRO A 128 -32.86 8.30 18.32
CA PRO A 128 -32.48 7.58 17.11
C PRO A 128 -31.80 8.45 16.05
N GLN A 129 -32.27 9.69 15.87
CA GLN A 129 -31.71 10.67 14.92
C GLN A 129 -30.27 11.09 15.26
N SER A 130 -30.02 11.45 16.53
CA SER A 130 -28.70 11.88 17.00
C SER A 130 -27.71 10.72 16.96
N SER A 131 -28.14 9.53 17.37
CA SER A 131 -27.34 8.30 17.34
C SER A 131 -27.00 7.87 15.90
N ALA A 132 -27.93 7.98 14.95
CA ALA A 132 -27.69 7.71 13.53
C ALA A 132 -26.67 8.68 12.91
N LEU A 133 -26.76 10.00 13.21
CA LEU A 133 -25.77 10.98 12.76
C LEU A 133 -24.37 10.69 13.33
N ARG A 134 -24.28 10.33 14.62
CA ARG A 134 -23.00 9.96 15.26
C ARG A 134 -22.41 8.69 14.65
N GLN A 135 -23.23 7.68 14.40
CA GLN A 135 -22.80 6.46 13.73
C GLN A 135 -22.26 6.76 12.33
N TYR A 136 -22.98 7.56 11.54
CA TYR A 136 -22.53 7.95 10.20
C TYR A 136 -21.19 8.71 10.26
N ALA A 137 -21.04 9.66 11.18
CA ALA A 137 -19.77 10.35 11.37
C ALA A 137 -18.63 9.39 11.74
N ALA A 138 -18.89 8.41 12.62
CA ALA A 138 -17.93 7.37 12.98
C ALA A 138 -17.55 6.48 11.79
N THR A 139 -18.53 6.05 10.99
CA THR A 139 -18.32 5.28 9.76
C THR A 139 -17.42 6.02 8.77
N VAL A 140 -17.71 7.30 8.51
CA VAL A 140 -16.88 8.13 7.61
C VAL A 140 -15.47 8.29 8.15
N ALA A 141 -15.29 8.45 9.47
CA ALA A 141 -13.97 8.50 10.09
C ALA A 141 -13.17 7.20 9.87
N GLU A 142 -13.79 6.04 10.05
CA GLU A 142 -13.14 4.74 9.83
C GLU A 142 -12.81 4.49 8.36
N VAL A 143 -13.69 4.89 7.43
CA VAL A 143 -13.40 4.85 5.98
C VAL A 143 -12.20 5.75 5.63
N SER A 144 -12.14 6.96 6.20
CA SER A 144 -11.00 7.87 6.00
C SER A 144 -9.68 7.26 6.51
N LYS A 145 -9.69 6.64 7.70
CA LYS A 145 -8.52 5.90 8.22
C LYS A 145 -8.11 4.74 7.32
N ALA A 146 -9.06 3.96 6.80
CA ALA A 146 -8.79 2.85 5.90
C ALA A 146 -8.16 3.31 4.57
N LEU A 147 -8.63 4.43 4.00
CA LEU A 147 -7.99 5.04 2.82
C LEU A 147 -6.55 5.49 3.11
N ASN A 148 -6.30 6.06 4.30
CA ASN A 148 -4.96 6.44 4.72
C ASN A 148 -4.05 5.20 4.96
N LYS A 149 -4.62 4.07 5.42
CA LYS A 149 -3.91 2.79 5.52
C LYS A 149 -3.48 2.31 4.14
N CYS A 150 -4.38 2.32 3.15
CA CYS A 150 -4.04 2.00 1.75
C CYS A 150 -2.95 2.92 1.19
N ARG A 151 -3.00 4.23 1.48
CA ARG A 151 -1.96 5.18 1.08
C ARG A 151 -0.59 4.75 1.59
N TRP A 152 -0.48 4.47 2.90
CA TRP A 152 0.79 4.10 3.51
C TRP A 152 1.27 2.71 3.11
N ALA A 153 0.36 1.77 2.81
CA ALA A 153 0.71 0.48 2.24
C ALA A 153 1.43 0.64 0.89
N ILE A 154 0.90 1.48 0.00
CA ILE A 154 1.52 1.78 -1.31
C ILE A 154 2.88 2.45 -1.14
N ILE A 155 2.98 3.47 -0.28
CA ILE A 155 4.26 4.17 -0.06
C ILE A 155 5.31 3.23 0.51
N THR A 156 4.96 2.46 1.55
CA THR A 156 5.87 1.53 2.22
C THR A 156 6.34 0.43 1.27
N PHE A 157 5.44 -0.10 0.44
CA PHE A 157 5.78 -1.07 -0.61
C PHE A 157 6.86 -0.53 -1.53
N TRP A 158 6.65 0.65 -2.11
CA TRP A 158 7.60 1.23 -3.06
C TRP A 158 8.93 1.64 -2.41
N ILE A 159 8.93 2.08 -1.15
CA ILE A 159 10.17 2.32 -0.39
C ILE A 159 10.96 1.02 -0.21
N ALA A 160 10.28 -0.07 0.16
CA ALA A 160 10.92 -1.38 0.32
C ALA A 160 11.50 -1.89 -1.00
N VAL A 161 10.75 -1.74 -2.11
CA VAL A 161 11.20 -2.08 -3.46
C VAL A 161 12.43 -1.26 -3.86
N GLY A 162 12.40 0.06 -3.68
CA GLY A 162 13.55 0.94 -3.99
C GLY A 162 14.79 0.63 -3.14
N THR A 163 14.59 0.24 -1.88
CA THR A 163 15.69 -0.20 -1.01
C THR A 163 16.28 -1.52 -1.50
N ALA A 164 15.43 -2.49 -1.85
CA ALA A 164 15.87 -3.78 -2.39
C ALA A 164 16.67 -3.60 -3.70
N TYR A 165 16.24 -2.70 -4.58
CA TYR A 165 16.98 -2.34 -5.79
C TYR A 165 18.34 -1.73 -5.48
N ALA A 166 18.43 -0.78 -4.54
CA ALA A 166 19.70 -0.18 -4.13
C ALA A 166 20.70 -1.25 -3.63
N THR A 167 20.23 -2.18 -2.79
CA THR A 167 21.06 -3.29 -2.30
C THR A 167 21.50 -4.21 -3.43
N LEU A 168 20.62 -4.53 -4.38
CA LEU A 168 20.95 -5.38 -5.52
C LEU A 168 22.00 -4.74 -6.43
N ILE A 169 21.90 -3.43 -6.69
CA ILE A 169 22.91 -2.69 -7.47
C ILE A 169 24.29 -2.82 -6.80
N GLY A 170 24.37 -2.60 -5.49
CA GLY A 170 25.62 -2.74 -4.73
C GLY A 170 26.20 -4.15 -4.85
N ALA A 171 25.36 -5.18 -4.74
CA ALA A 171 25.78 -6.57 -4.85
C ALA A 171 26.29 -6.93 -6.26
N LEU A 172 25.59 -6.48 -7.32
CA LEU A 172 26.01 -6.72 -8.70
C LEU A 172 27.33 -6.02 -9.01
N MET A 173 27.52 -4.78 -8.53
CA MET A 173 28.78 -4.06 -8.68
C MET A 173 29.95 -4.77 -7.96
N ALA A 174 29.72 -5.28 -6.76
CA ALA A 174 30.70 -6.10 -6.06
C ALA A 174 31.05 -7.39 -6.84
N ALA A 175 30.05 -8.04 -7.42
CA ALA A 175 30.26 -9.22 -8.25
C ALA A 175 31.07 -8.91 -9.53
N ILE A 176 30.79 -7.80 -10.21
CA ILE A 176 31.54 -7.33 -11.40
C ILE A 176 33.03 -7.14 -11.10
N ILE A 177 33.37 -6.67 -9.90
CA ILE A 177 34.75 -6.52 -9.42
C ILE A 177 35.36 -7.90 -9.09
N GLY A 178 34.60 -8.80 -8.46
CA GLY A 178 35.07 -10.15 -8.13
C GLY A 178 35.39 -11.02 -9.35
N VAL A 179 34.69 -10.81 -10.47
CA VAL A 179 34.86 -11.55 -11.74
C VAL A 179 36.14 -11.12 -12.51
N VAL A 180 37.01 -10.29 -11.95
CA VAL A 180 38.29 -9.91 -12.60
C VAL A 180 39.26 -11.09 -12.72
N SER A 181 39.13 -12.12 -11.88
CA SER A 181 39.97 -13.32 -11.94
C SER A 181 39.13 -14.60 -12.06
N ILE A 182 39.71 -15.64 -12.65
CA ILE A 182 39.08 -16.96 -12.78
C ILE A 182 38.68 -17.53 -11.41
N VAL A 183 39.57 -17.41 -10.41
CA VAL A 183 39.32 -17.90 -9.05
C VAL A 183 38.25 -17.08 -8.34
N GLY A 184 38.21 -15.76 -8.58
CA GLY A 184 37.21 -14.86 -8.01
C GLY A 184 35.83 -14.92 -8.67
N ALA A 185 35.75 -15.39 -9.91
CA ALA A 185 34.49 -15.45 -10.66
C ALA A 185 33.48 -16.41 -10.02
N ILE A 186 33.92 -17.57 -9.53
CA ILE A 186 33.03 -18.55 -8.89
C ILE A 186 32.32 -17.97 -7.67
N PRO A 187 33.04 -17.50 -6.62
CA PRO A 187 32.37 -16.93 -5.44
C PRO A 187 31.57 -15.67 -5.78
N ALA A 188 32.02 -14.85 -6.73
CA ALA A 188 31.30 -13.65 -7.13
C ALA A 188 29.93 -13.95 -7.78
N LEU A 189 29.85 -14.97 -8.62
CA LEU A 189 28.58 -15.37 -9.26
C LEU A 189 27.61 -16.05 -8.28
N LEU A 190 28.13 -16.88 -7.37
CA LEU A 190 27.31 -17.47 -6.31
C LEU A 190 26.76 -16.39 -5.38
N TYR A 191 27.58 -15.41 -5.01
CA TYR A 191 27.15 -14.25 -4.24
C TYR A 191 26.06 -13.45 -4.97
N ALA A 192 26.27 -13.11 -6.25
CA ALA A 192 25.28 -12.39 -7.05
C ALA A 192 23.95 -13.16 -7.14
N ALA A 193 23.98 -14.46 -7.39
CA ALA A 193 22.79 -15.31 -7.42
C ALA A 193 22.05 -15.30 -6.07
N GLY A 194 22.78 -15.38 -4.95
CA GLY A 194 22.21 -15.27 -3.61
C GLY A 194 21.54 -13.91 -3.36
N CYS A 195 22.16 -12.82 -3.78
CA CYS A 195 21.59 -11.47 -3.65
C CYS A 195 20.35 -11.26 -4.53
N ILE A 196 20.31 -11.85 -5.72
CA ILE A 196 19.11 -11.83 -6.58
C ILE A 196 17.97 -12.61 -5.92
N ALA A 197 18.25 -13.78 -5.34
CA ALA A 197 17.24 -14.53 -4.60
C ALA A 197 16.73 -13.75 -3.38
N ALA A 198 17.63 -13.10 -2.63
CA ALA A 198 17.26 -12.24 -1.50
C ALA A 198 16.40 -11.03 -1.94
N PHE A 199 16.72 -10.42 -3.08
CA PHE A 199 15.90 -9.36 -3.68
C PHE A 199 14.47 -9.83 -3.96
N VAL A 200 14.32 -11.01 -4.59
CA VAL A 200 13.00 -11.58 -4.89
C VAL A 200 12.19 -11.77 -3.61
N VAL A 201 12.80 -12.36 -2.57
CA VAL A 201 12.15 -12.56 -1.27
C VAL A 201 11.75 -11.22 -0.64
N ALA A 202 12.59 -10.19 -0.72
CA ALA A 202 12.28 -8.87 -0.19
C ALA A 202 11.09 -8.21 -0.90
N VAL A 203 11.02 -8.30 -2.23
CA VAL A 203 9.89 -7.76 -3.01
C VAL A 203 8.60 -8.53 -2.71
N ILE A 204 8.65 -9.86 -2.64
CA ILE A 204 7.49 -10.67 -2.26
C ILE A 204 7.01 -10.33 -0.85
N ALA A 205 7.92 -10.18 0.11
CA ALA A 205 7.58 -9.82 1.48
C ALA A 205 6.93 -8.42 1.56
N ALA A 206 7.46 -7.44 0.82
CA ALA A 206 6.86 -6.12 0.71
C ALA A 206 5.46 -6.18 0.10
N GLY A 207 5.27 -6.98 -0.95
CA GLY A 207 3.96 -7.20 -1.59
C GLY A 207 2.96 -7.85 -0.65
N ALA A 208 3.37 -8.90 0.08
CA ALA A 208 2.53 -9.58 1.06
C ALA A 208 2.09 -8.63 2.19
N TYR A 209 3.00 -7.78 2.68
CA TYR A 209 2.66 -6.73 3.64
C TYR A 209 1.61 -5.77 3.07
N ALA A 210 1.81 -5.25 1.85
CA ALA A 210 0.87 -4.33 1.22
C ALA A 210 -0.52 -4.97 1.03
N VAL A 211 -0.58 -6.22 0.58
CA VAL A 211 -1.84 -6.98 0.43
C VAL A 211 -2.53 -7.17 1.77
N SER A 212 -1.80 -7.46 2.84
CA SER A 212 -2.37 -7.58 4.19
C SER A 212 -3.02 -6.27 4.63
N GLU A 213 -2.31 -5.15 4.50
CA GLU A 213 -2.82 -3.83 4.87
C GLU A 213 -4.04 -3.41 4.06
N MET A 214 -4.04 -3.71 2.75
CA MET A 214 -5.19 -3.46 1.86
C MET A 214 -6.38 -4.37 2.18
N SER A 215 -6.13 -5.62 2.57
CA SER A 215 -7.18 -6.57 2.96
C SER A 215 -7.86 -6.13 4.25
N ASP A 216 -7.08 -5.62 5.21
CA ASP A 216 -7.63 -5.02 6.44
C ASP A 216 -8.49 -3.80 6.12
N ALA A 217 -8.01 -2.90 5.25
CA ALA A 217 -8.78 -1.74 4.83
C ALA A 217 -10.09 -2.14 4.13
N ALA A 218 -10.05 -3.17 3.28
CA ALA A 218 -11.24 -3.73 2.63
C ALA A 218 -12.22 -4.34 3.65
N SER A 219 -11.71 -5.00 4.69
CA SER A 219 -12.52 -5.51 5.81
C SER A 219 -13.21 -4.36 6.56
N THR A 220 -12.50 -3.25 6.82
CA THR A 220 -13.09 -2.04 7.39
C THR A 220 -14.19 -1.49 6.50
N PHE A 221 -13.98 -1.35 5.19
CA PHE A 221 -15.03 -0.88 4.28
C PHE A 221 -16.26 -1.78 4.31
N ARG A 222 -16.08 -3.10 4.31
CA ARG A 222 -17.19 -4.06 4.39
C ARG A 222 -17.93 -3.97 5.72
N THR A 223 -17.20 -3.87 6.82
CA THR A 223 -17.78 -3.77 8.18
C THR A 223 -18.60 -2.50 8.30
N GLN A 224 -18.04 -1.36 7.88
CA GLN A 224 -18.72 -0.08 7.95
C GLN A 224 -19.92 0.02 7.00
N ASN A 225 -19.85 -0.61 5.83
CA ASN A 225 -20.99 -0.70 4.91
C ASN A 225 -22.16 -1.52 5.48
N ASN A 226 -21.88 -2.47 6.37
CA ASN A 226 -22.89 -3.34 6.97
C ASN A 226 -23.33 -2.87 8.37
N GLY A 227 -22.67 -1.86 8.94
CA GLY A 227 -22.97 -1.32 10.26
C GLY A 227 -24.27 -0.53 10.26
N ASN A 228 -25.34 -1.11 10.80
CA ASN A 228 -26.69 -0.55 10.78
C ASN A 228 -27.33 -0.42 12.17
N ASP A 229 -26.53 -0.43 13.24
CA ASP A 229 -27.00 -0.45 14.64
C ASP A 229 -28.01 0.66 14.98
N HIS A 230 -27.88 1.85 14.38
CA HIS A 230 -28.83 2.97 14.52
C HIS A 230 -29.58 3.31 13.23
N LEU A 231 -29.48 2.44 12.22
CA LEU A 231 -30.16 2.53 10.92
C LEU A 231 -31.00 1.27 10.69
N ALA A 232 -32.16 1.19 11.34
CA ALA A 232 -33.04 0.03 11.25
C ALA A 232 -33.39 -0.31 9.79
N GLY A 233 -33.00 -1.51 9.33
CA GLY A 233 -33.19 -1.94 7.94
C GLY A 233 -32.39 -1.15 6.91
N GLY A 234 -31.28 -0.51 7.31
CA GLY A 234 -30.47 0.36 6.45
C GLY A 234 -31.14 1.69 6.11
N LYS A 235 -32.20 2.05 6.84
CA LYS A 235 -32.97 3.26 6.61
C LYS A 235 -32.70 4.27 7.72
N TRP A 236 -32.81 5.53 7.33
CA TRP A 236 -32.82 6.63 8.27
C TRP A 236 -33.96 6.45 9.29
N PRO A 237 -33.73 6.66 10.60
CA PRO A 237 -34.79 6.56 11.58
C PRO A 237 -35.91 7.58 11.27
N PRO A 238 -37.18 7.28 11.60
CA PRO A 238 -38.27 8.23 11.41
C PRO A 238 -38.11 9.46 12.31
N SER A 239 -38.64 10.59 11.87
CA SER A 239 -38.74 11.80 12.69
C SER A 239 -39.98 11.70 13.58
N GLY A 240 -39.85 11.06 14.76
CA GLY A 240 -40.96 10.91 15.70
C GLY A 240 -40.70 9.84 16.76
N VAL A 241 -41.51 9.83 17.81
CA VAL A 241 -41.54 8.74 18.79
C VAL A 241 -42.32 7.58 18.16
N PRO A 242 -41.81 6.34 18.15
CA PRO A 242 -42.57 5.21 17.64
C PRO A 242 -43.93 5.13 18.36
N GLU A 243 -45.03 5.12 17.60
CA GLU A 243 -46.34 4.82 18.18
C GLU A 243 -46.29 3.37 18.67
N SER A 244 -46.48 3.19 19.98
CA SER A 244 -46.51 1.89 20.67
C SER A 244 -47.77 1.10 20.32
#